data_AF-A0A3B9PYH0-F1
#
_entry.id   AF-A0A3B9PYH0-F1
#
_cell.length_a   1.000
_cell.length_b   1.000
_cell.length_c   1.000
_cell.angle_alpha   90.00
_cell.angle_beta   90.00
_cell.angle_gamma   90.00
#
_symmetry.space_group_name_H-M   'P 1'
#
loop_
_entity.id
_entity.type
_entity.pdbx_description
1 polymer ?
#
loop_
_entity_poly.entity_id
_entity_poly.type
_entity_poly.pdbx_seq_one_letter_code
_entity_poly.pdbx_strand_id
1 'polypeptide(L)'
;MNLAIQTIKIGFIKAIKTTLTLMKVVLPVYAVVVIIKYSPVMSFLERIFEPAMKIFLLPGEASIPLISGFFTDEYGAIAAATQFGFTPVEITTIAMVNLVFHSIPVEYALSRKIGLPAGKFVLYRVIAAVIVGLIVSRIGGIFL
;
A
#
# COMPACT_ATOMS: atom_id res chain seq x y z
N MET A 1 -31.31 25.33 -19.63
CA MET A 1 -30.84 24.07 -18.99
C MET A 1 -30.12 24.42 -17.70
N ASN A 2 -30.65 24.02 -16.55
CA ASN A 2 -30.15 24.41 -15.21
C ASN A 2 -28.65 24.17 -15.07
N LEU A 3 -27.92 25.18 -14.59
CA LEU A 3 -26.47 25.14 -14.37
C LEU A 3 -26.03 23.89 -13.59
N ALA A 4 -26.80 23.50 -12.57
CA ALA A 4 -26.55 22.28 -11.79
C ALA A 4 -26.54 20.99 -12.65
N ILE A 5 -27.50 20.83 -13.55
CA ILE A 5 -27.58 19.67 -14.44
C ILE A 5 -26.39 19.63 -15.40
N GLN A 6 -25.95 20.79 -15.89
CA GLN A 6 -24.77 20.89 -16.76
C GLN A 6 -23.48 20.52 -16.02
N THR A 7 -23.29 21.03 -14.80
CA THR A 7 -22.13 20.72 -13.97
C THR A 7 -22.04 19.23 -13.65
N ILE A 8 -23.16 18.60 -13.26
CA ILE A 8 -23.22 17.15 -12.98
C ILE A 8 -22.87 16.36 -14.24
N LYS A 9 -23.47 16.68 -15.39
CA LYS A 9 -23.20 16.00 -16.66
C LYS A 9 -21.74 16.09 -17.07
N ILE A 10 -21.14 17.29 -16.99
CA ILE A 10 -19.74 17.51 -17.32
C ILE A 10 -18.83 16.76 -16.34
N GLY A 11 -19.12 16.82 -15.04
CA GLY A 11 -18.36 16.11 -14.00
C GLY A 11 -18.36 14.60 -14.21
N PHE A 12 -19.53 14.01 -14.49
CA PHE A 12 -19.68 12.58 -14.76
C PHE A 12 -18.89 12.13 -15.99
N ILE A 13 -18.99 12.87 -17.10
CA ILE A 13 -18.24 12.56 -18.33
C ILE A 13 -16.72 12.65 -18.08
N LYS A 14 -16.28 13.69 -17.36
CA LYS A 14 -14.86 13.84 -16.98
C LYS A 14 -14.40 12.69 -16.10
N ALA A 15 -15.20 12.28 -15.10
CA ALA A 15 -14.90 11.17 -14.21
C ALA A 15 -14.72 9.87 -15.01
N ILE A 16 -15.67 9.51 -15.89
CA ILE A 16 -15.54 8.32 -16.75
C ILE A 16 -14.27 8.40 -17.59
N LYS A 17 -14.00 9.53 -18.25
CA LYS A 17 -12.82 9.69 -19.09
C LYS A 17 -11.52 9.50 -18.31
N THR A 18 -11.45 10.06 -17.09
CA THR A 18 -10.30 9.89 -16.19
C THR A 18 -10.18 8.44 -15.75
N THR A 19 -11.26 7.81 -15.26
CA THR A 19 -11.26 6.40 -14.84
C THR A 19 -10.80 5.48 -15.96
N LEU A 20 -11.33 5.63 -17.18
CA LEU A 20 -10.89 4.85 -18.35
C LEU A 20 -9.40 5.07 -18.67
N THR A 21 -8.90 6.30 -18.47
CA THR A 21 -7.48 6.63 -18.71
C THR A 21 -6.57 5.98 -17.68
N LEU A 22 -6.97 6.01 -16.40
CA LEU A 22 -6.20 5.42 -15.30
C LEU A 22 -6.27 3.89 -15.32
N MET A 23 -7.44 3.30 -15.59
CA MET A 23 -7.61 1.85 -15.67
C MET A 23 -6.70 1.20 -16.72
N LYS A 24 -6.44 1.86 -17.85
CA LYS A 24 -5.49 1.36 -18.86
C LYS A 24 -4.07 1.18 -18.33
N VAL A 25 -3.72 1.84 -17.23
CA VAL A 25 -2.40 1.73 -16.58
C VAL A 25 -2.48 0.86 -15.33
N VAL A 26 -3.51 1.06 -14.50
CA VAL A 26 -3.68 0.33 -13.24
C VAL A 26 -3.99 -1.14 -13.49
N LEU A 27 -4.87 -1.47 -14.43
CA LEU A 27 -5.35 -2.84 -14.63
C LEU A 27 -4.23 -3.82 -15.05
N PRO A 28 -3.35 -3.50 -16.03
CA PRO A 28 -2.23 -4.37 -16.36
C PRO A 28 -1.26 -4.58 -15.19
N VAL A 29 -0.96 -3.51 -14.46
CA VAL A 29 -0.04 -3.58 -13.30
C VAL A 29 -0.66 -4.41 -12.18
N TYR A 30 -1.95 -4.22 -11.91
CA TYR A 30 -2.68 -4.98 -10.92
C TYR A 30 -2.74 -6.47 -11.27
N ALA A 31 -2.89 -6.82 -12.55
CA ALA A 31 -2.81 -8.22 -12.98
C ALA A 31 -1.44 -8.85 -12.65
N VAL A 32 -0.34 -8.13 -12.88
CA VAL A 32 1.00 -8.59 -12.50
C VAL A 32 1.13 -8.73 -10.98
N VAL A 33 0.64 -7.76 -10.22
CA VAL A 33 0.60 -7.80 -8.76
C VAL A 33 -0.14 -9.04 -8.25
N VAL A 34 -1.30 -9.36 -8.83
CA VAL A 34 -2.09 -10.55 -8.45
C VAL A 34 -1.30 -11.83 -8.75
N ILE A 35 -0.63 -11.91 -9.89
CA ILE A 35 0.23 -13.07 -10.21
C ILE A 35 1.35 -13.21 -9.17
N ILE A 36 2.03 -12.11 -8.81
CA ILE A 36 3.08 -12.11 -7.79
C ILE A 36 2.51 -12.59 -6.45
N LYS A 37 1.38 -12.03 -6.01
CA LYS A 37 0.71 -12.35 -4.74
C LYS A 37 0.46 -13.86 -4.57
N TYR A 38 0.03 -14.54 -5.63
CA TYR A 38 -0.27 -15.97 -5.60
C TYR A 38 0.89 -16.86 -6.10
N SER A 39 2.09 -16.29 -6.25
CA SER A 39 3.29 -17.02 -6.66
C SER A 39 4.25 -17.25 -5.49
N PRO A 40 5.21 -18.19 -5.61
CA PRO A 40 6.26 -18.38 -4.62
C PRO A 40 7.16 -17.15 -4.41
N VAL A 41 7.14 -16.18 -5.33
CA VAL A 41 7.87 -14.92 -5.20
C VAL A 41 7.41 -14.15 -3.96
N MET A 42 6.12 -14.21 -3.65
CA MET A 42 5.57 -13.54 -2.46
C MET A 42 6.23 -14.06 -1.20
N SER A 43 6.17 -15.39 -0.99
CA SER A 43 6.78 -16.04 0.18
C SER A 43 8.29 -15.87 0.25
N PHE A 44 8.97 -15.79 -0.90
CA PHE A 44 10.40 -15.48 -0.95
C PHE A 44 10.70 -14.07 -0.45
N LEU A 45 9.92 -13.08 -0.89
CA LEU A 45 10.09 -11.69 -0.45
C LEU A 45 9.79 -11.55 1.05
N GLU A 46 8.71 -12.15 1.53
CA GLU A 46 8.35 -12.14 2.96
C GLU A 46 9.54 -12.62 3.82
N ARG A 47 10.10 -13.79 3.50
CA ARG A 47 11.28 -14.34 4.19
C ARG A 47 12.52 -13.45 4.16
N ILE A 48 12.77 -12.80 3.04
CA ILE A 48 13.91 -11.87 2.92
C ILE A 48 13.71 -10.64 3.81
N PHE A 49 12.48 -10.18 3.98
CA PHE A 49 12.16 -9.01 4.77
C PHE A 49 11.88 -9.31 6.25
N GLU A 50 11.72 -10.58 6.65
CA GLU A 50 11.59 -11.00 8.06
C GLU A 50 12.64 -10.36 8.99
N PRO A 51 13.97 -10.32 8.67
CA PRO A 51 14.95 -9.73 9.57
C PRO A 51 14.76 -8.23 9.78
N ALA A 52 14.19 -7.53 8.79
CA ALA A 52 13.94 -6.09 8.87
C ALA A 52 12.84 -5.74 9.87
N MET A 53 11.97 -6.69 10.23
CA MET A 53 10.88 -6.46 11.21
C MET A 53 11.40 -6.05 12.59
N LYS A 54 12.61 -6.52 12.95
CA LYS A 54 13.27 -6.14 14.20
C LYS A 54 13.52 -4.64 14.33
N ILE A 55 13.70 -3.92 13.21
CA ILE A 55 13.87 -2.45 13.19
C ILE A 55 12.64 -1.75 13.80
N PHE A 56 11.48 -2.34 13.53
CA PHE A 56 10.16 -1.87 13.97
C PHE A 56 9.67 -2.54 15.25
N LEU A 57 10.52 -3.29 15.95
CA LEU A 57 10.12 -4.08 17.13
C LEU A 57 8.96 -5.05 16.83
N LEU A 58 8.88 -5.54 15.59
CA LEU A 58 7.87 -6.47 15.13
C LEU A 58 8.41 -7.90 15.07
N PRO A 59 7.56 -8.92 15.26
CA PRO A 59 7.89 -10.31 14.98
C PRO A 59 8.11 -10.52 13.47
N GLY A 60 8.83 -11.58 13.09
CA GLY A 60 9.22 -11.82 11.69
C GLY A 60 8.00 -11.99 10.77
N GLU A 61 6.94 -12.60 11.28
CA GLU A 61 5.67 -12.85 10.62
C GLU A 61 4.96 -11.56 10.19
N ALA A 62 5.28 -10.42 10.79
CA ALA A 62 4.77 -9.11 10.36
C ALA A 62 5.24 -8.69 8.95
N SER A 63 6.27 -9.34 8.43
CA SER A 63 6.70 -9.17 7.04
C SER A 63 5.60 -9.56 6.04
N ILE A 64 4.78 -10.57 6.37
CA ILE A 64 3.72 -11.10 5.51
C ILE A 64 2.66 -10.03 5.22
N PRO A 65 2.00 -9.39 6.21
CA PRO A 65 1.04 -8.33 5.94
C PRO A 65 1.67 -7.05 5.37
N LEU A 66 2.93 -6.72 5.70
CA LEU A 66 3.61 -5.54 5.15
C LEU A 66 3.97 -5.72 3.66
N ILE A 67 4.51 -6.87 3.28
CA ILE A 67 4.82 -7.17 1.89
C ILE A 67 3.52 -7.36 1.08
N SER A 68 2.49 -7.98 1.68
CA SER A 68 1.14 -8.03 1.10
C SER A 68 0.60 -6.65 0.78
N GLY A 69 0.58 -5.74 1.74
CA GLY A 69 0.12 -4.36 1.52
C GLY A 69 0.96 -3.61 0.48
N PHE A 70 2.28 -3.76 0.52
CA PHE A 70 3.19 -3.13 -0.45
C PHE A 70 2.83 -3.46 -1.89
N PHE A 71 2.55 -4.72 -2.20
CA PHE A 71 2.17 -5.12 -3.56
C PHE A 71 0.70 -4.83 -3.84
N THR A 72 -0.21 -5.14 -2.92
CA THR A 72 -1.65 -5.13 -3.17
C THR A 72 -2.32 -3.86 -2.69
N ASP A 73 -2.90 -3.86 -1.49
CA ASP A 73 -3.76 -2.86 -0.87
C ASP A 73 -3.97 -3.24 0.61
N GLU A 74 -4.70 -2.38 1.33
CA GLU A 74 -4.97 -2.58 2.75
C GLU A 74 -5.80 -3.84 3.03
N TYR A 75 -6.70 -4.24 2.11
CA TYR A 75 -7.50 -5.45 2.28
C TYR A 75 -6.63 -6.71 2.23
N GLY A 76 -5.63 -6.73 1.35
CA GLY A 76 -4.63 -7.80 1.31
C GLY A 76 -3.78 -7.85 2.57
N ALA A 77 -3.35 -6.69 3.07
CA ALA A 77 -2.62 -6.60 4.34
C ALA A 77 -3.44 -7.11 5.53
N ILE A 78 -4.71 -6.70 5.63
CA ILE A 78 -5.62 -7.14 6.70
C ILE A 78 -5.81 -8.65 6.64
N ALA A 79 -6.11 -9.21 5.47
CA ALA A 79 -6.32 -10.65 5.31
C ALA A 79 -5.08 -11.47 5.68
N ALA A 80 -3.88 -10.95 5.40
CA ALA A 80 -2.63 -11.53 5.83
C ALA A 80 -2.42 -11.40 7.35
N ALA A 81 -2.70 -10.24 7.93
CA ALA A 81 -2.50 -9.97 9.34
C ALA A 81 -3.42 -10.81 10.25
N THR A 82 -4.64 -11.11 9.81
CA THR A 82 -5.63 -11.88 10.59
C THR A 82 -5.21 -13.32 10.89
N GLN A 83 -4.15 -13.82 10.24
CA GLN A 83 -3.62 -15.16 10.47
C GLN A 83 -2.74 -15.25 11.72
N PHE A 84 -2.37 -14.11 12.31
CA PHE A 84 -1.43 -14.01 13.42
C PHE A 84 -2.05 -13.30 14.62
N GLY A 85 -1.61 -13.68 15.82
CA GLY A 85 -2.02 -13.06 17.08
C GLY A 85 -1.18 -11.83 17.44
N PHE A 86 -1.11 -10.83 16.55
CA PHE A 86 -0.35 -9.60 16.83
C PHE A 86 -0.94 -8.83 18.01
N THR A 87 -0.07 -8.23 18.81
CA THR A 87 -0.46 -7.31 19.88
C THR A 87 -1.07 -6.02 19.31
N PRO A 88 -1.82 -5.24 20.11
CA PRO A 88 -2.33 -3.94 19.67
C PRO A 88 -1.26 -3.00 19.14
N VAL A 89 -0.05 -3.02 19.73
CA VAL A 89 1.09 -2.20 19.28
C VAL A 89 1.60 -2.67 17.92
N GLU A 90 1.75 -3.98 17.74
CA GLU A 90 2.25 -4.58 16.50
C GLU A 90 1.28 -4.34 15.35
N ILE A 91 -0.01 -4.63 15.53
CA ILE A 91 -1.01 -4.43 14.47
C ILE A 91 -1.18 -2.95 14.11
N THR A 92 -1.08 -2.06 15.10
CA THR A 92 -1.10 -0.60 14.85
C THR A 92 0.13 -0.18 14.06
N THR A 93 1.31 -0.69 14.38
CA THR A 93 2.54 -0.40 13.63
C THR A 93 2.44 -0.90 12.19
N ILE A 94 1.97 -2.15 11.98
CA ILE A 94 1.77 -2.73 10.65
C ILE A 94 0.80 -1.87 9.83
N ALA A 95 -0.35 -1.52 10.40
CA ALA A 95 -1.37 -0.70 9.75
C ALA A 95 -0.83 0.69 9.38
N MET A 96 -0.11 1.35 10.29
CA MET A 96 0.44 2.69 10.04
C MET A 96 1.52 2.69 8.95
N VAL A 97 2.36 1.65 8.88
CA VAL A 97 3.33 1.49 7.80
C VAL A 97 2.63 1.25 6.46
N ASN A 98 1.66 0.32 6.40
CA ASN A 98 0.92 0.02 5.17
C ASN A 98 0.06 1.19 4.68
N LEU A 99 -0.51 1.99 5.58
CA LEU A 99 -1.25 3.21 5.21
C LEU A 99 -0.40 4.15 4.33
N VAL A 100 0.90 4.23 4.61
CA VAL A 100 1.83 5.06 3.84
C VAL A 100 2.43 4.31 2.64
N PHE A 101 2.54 2.99 2.72
CA PHE A 101 3.36 2.18 1.79
C PHE A 101 2.61 1.10 1.00
N HIS A 102 1.28 1.11 0.96
CA HIS A 102 0.50 0.16 0.16
C HIS A 102 0.53 0.44 -1.35
N SER A 103 0.29 -0.61 -2.13
CA SER A 103 0.06 -0.57 -3.60
C SER A 103 1.18 0.11 -4.40
N ILE A 104 2.44 0.00 -4.00
CA ILE A 104 3.55 0.75 -4.59
C ILE A 104 3.75 0.49 -6.10
N PRO A 105 3.61 -0.74 -6.62
CA PRO A 105 3.68 -0.96 -8.07
C PRO A 105 2.61 -0.15 -8.83
N VAL A 106 1.39 -0.13 -8.31
CA VAL A 106 0.26 0.64 -8.89
C VAL A 106 0.52 2.13 -8.77
N GLU A 107 0.97 2.60 -7.62
CA GLU A 107 1.29 4.00 -7.38
C GLU A 107 2.39 4.51 -8.31
N TYR A 108 3.45 3.71 -8.50
CA TYR A 108 4.53 4.07 -9.41
C TYR A 108 4.00 4.27 -10.84
N ALA A 109 3.20 3.32 -11.32
CA ALA A 109 2.62 3.38 -12.66
C ALA A 109 1.65 4.55 -12.82
N LEU A 110 0.81 4.79 -11.81
CA LEU A 110 -0.13 5.92 -11.76
C LEU A 110 0.61 7.25 -11.77
N SER A 111 1.58 7.42 -10.88
CA SER A 111 2.42 8.61 -10.78
C SER A 111 3.14 8.92 -12.09
N ARG A 112 3.69 7.89 -12.76
CA ARG A 112 4.27 8.02 -14.11
C ARG A 112 3.23 8.51 -15.12
N LYS A 113 2.01 7.97 -15.08
CA LYS A 113 0.94 8.30 -16.04
C LYS A 113 0.48 9.76 -15.92
N ILE A 114 0.45 10.32 -14.72
CA ILE A 114 0.03 11.70 -14.46
C ILE A 114 1.18 12.72 -14.48
N GLY A 115 2.41 12.29 -14.81
CA GLY A 115 3.57 13.16 -14.99
C GLY A 115 4.36 13.47 -13.72
N LEU A 116 4.11 12.77 -12.61
CA LEU A 116 4.91 12.91 -11.39
C LEU A 116 6.24 12.14 -11.52
N PRO A 117 7.31 12.59 -10.81
CA PRO A 117 8.56 11.86 -10.71
C PRO A 117 8.38 10.61 -9.84
N ALA A 118 7.79 9.55 -10.41
CA ALA A 118 7.32 8.37 -9.68
C ALA A 118 8.37 7.72 -8.78
N GLY A 119 9.63 7.64 -9.21
CA GLY A 119 10.71 7.11 -8.37
C GLY A 119 10.94 7.94 -7.11
N LYS A 120 10.92 9.27 -7.22
CA LYS A 120 11.04 10.19 -6.06
C LYS A 120 9.82 10.07 -5.15
N PHE A 121 8.62 9.93 -5.73
CA PHE A 121 7.39 9.80 -4.96
C PHE A 121 7.34 8.49 -4.17
N VAL A 122 7.70 7.36 -4.80
CA VAL A 122 7.82 6.07 -4.12
C VAL A 122 8.89 6.13 -3.04
N LEU A 123 10.07 6.70 -3.32
CA LEU A 123 11.12 6.86 -2.33
C LEU A 123 10.66 7.66 -1.11
N TYR A 124 9.94 8.76 -1.33
CA TYR A 124 9.34 9.54 -0.25
C TYR A 124 8.38 8.69 0.60
N ARG A 125 7.52 7.89 -0.04
CA ARG A 125 6.59 6.99 0.67
C ARG A 125 7.33 5.92 1.47
N VAL A 126 8.39 5.31 0.92
CA VAL A 126 9.23 4.33 1.64
C VAL A 126 9.82 4.99 2.90
N ILE A 127 10.46 6.15 2.75
CA ILE A 127 11.11 6.85 3.86
C ILE A 127 10.08 7.25 4.92
N ALA A 128 8.94 7.81 4.50
CA ALA A 128 7.87 8.19 5.39
C ALA A 128 7.31 6.98 6.15
N ALA A 129 7.13 5.84 5.49
CA ALA A 129 6.65 4.61 6.11
C ALA A 129 7.64 4.05 7.14
N VAL A 130 8.94 4.08 6.83
CA VAL A 130 9.99 3.69 7.79
C VAL A 130 9.96 4.61 9.01
N ILE A 131 9.90 5.93 8.82
CA ILE A 131 9.84 6.90 9.92
C ILE A 131 8.59 6.68 10.78
N VAL A 132 7.42 6.56 10.14
CA VAL A 132 6.15 6.31 10.84
C VAL A 132 6.21 5.00 11.63
N GLY A 133 6.69 3.91 11.02
CA GLY A 133 6.84 2.63 11.71
C GLY A 133 7.79 2.71 12.90
N LEU A 134 8.92 3.41 12.77
CA LEU A 134 9.86 3.60 13.87
C LEU A 134 9.24 4.37 15.04
N ILE A 135 8.49 5.43 14.74
CA ILE A 135 7.80 6.26 15.74
C ILE A 135 6.70 5.45 16.42
N VAL A 136 5.80 4.85 15.64
CA VAL A 136 4.61 4.16 16.16
C VAL A 136 5.01 2.92 16.96
N SER A 137 5.99 2.14 16.53
CA SER A 137 6.47 0.98 17.31
C SER A 137 6.99 1.34 18.70
N ARG A 138 7.63 2.52 18.84
CA ARG A 138 8.23 2.98 20.10
C ARG A 138 7.25 3.74 20.98
N ILE A 139 6.36 4.53 20.38
CA ILE A 139 5.31 5.26 21.10
C ILE A 139 4.18 4.33 21.50
N GLY A 140 3.76 3.43 20.62
CA GLY A 140 2.67 2.48 20.87
C GLY A 140 2.91 1.65 22.12
N GLY A 141 4.13 1.14 22.32
CA GLY A 141 4.50 0.41 23.55
C GLY A 141 4.48 1.24 24.85
N ILE A 142 4.22 2.54 24.78
CA ILE A 142 4.06 3.42 25.96
C ILE A 142 2.58 3.60 26.33
N PHE A 143 1.67 3.56 25.34
CA PHE A 143 0.26 3.95 25.50
C PHE A 143 -0.74 2.80 25.30
N LEU A 144 -0.30 1.66 24.77
CA LEU A 144 -1.11 0.46 24.46
C LEU A 144 -0.46 -0.79 25.06
#